data_AF-A0A4U9CUY6-F1
#
_entry.id   AF-A0A4U9CUY6-F1
#
_cell.length_a   1.000
_cell.length_b   1.000
_cell.length_c   1.000
_cell.angle_alpha   90.00
_cell.angle_beta   90.00
_cell.angle_gamma   90.00
#
_symmetry.space_group_name_H-M   'P 1'
#
loop_
_entity.id
_entity.type
_entity.pdbx_description
1 polymer ?
#
loop_
_entity_poly.entity_id
_entity_poly.type
_entity_poly.pdbx_seq_one_letter_code
_entity_poly.pdbx_strand_id
1 'polypeptide(L)' 'MKASYFSAQSLGWLGAAFNPMITGAILTHMPHWSLFVVLMVAIIAAWLMIFRGMNNPPRQKSYPVASA' A
#
# COMPACT_ATOMS: atom_id res chain seq x y z
N MET A 1 -15.82 7.01 9.80
CA MET A 1 -14.60 7.68 9.28
C MET A 1 -13.35 7.40 10.12
N LYS A 2 -13.37 7.38 11.46
CA LYS A 2 -12.17 7.23 12.33
C LYS A 2 -11.29 5.98 12.11
N ALA A 3 -11.85 4.80 11.91
CA ALA A 3 -11.05 3.56 11.84
C ALA A 3 -10.08 3.52 10.64
N SER A 4 -10.48 4.13 9.52
CA SER A 4 -9.67 4.14 8.29
C SER A 4 -8.43 5.03 8.40
N TYR A 5 -8.51 6.12 9.20
CA TYR A 5 -7.37 7.00 9.44
C TYR A 5 -6.32 6.32 10.31
N PHE A 6 -6.75 5.60 11.34
CA PHE A 6 -5.84 4.85 12.22
C PHE A 6 -5.12 3.74 11.43
N SER A 7 -5.85 2.95 10.63
CA SER A 7 -5.23 1.89 9.81
C SER A 7 -4.29 2.47 8.74
N ALA A 8 -4.67 3.56 8.07
CA ALA A 8 -3.81 4.21 7.08
C ALA A 8 -2.53 4.80 7.71
N GLN A 9 -2.66 5.42 8.88
CA GLN A 9 -1.52 5.94 9.64
C GLN A 9 -0.60 4.79 10.07
N SER A 10 -1.11 3.76 10.73
CA SER A 10 -0.32 2.59 11.14
C SER A 10 0.37 1.91 9.96
N LEU A 11 -0.30 1.82 8.80
CA LEU A 11 0.28 1.27 7.58
C LEU A 11 1.43 2.16 7.04
N GLY A 12 1.28 3.49 7.13
CA GLY A 12 2.34 4.44 6.81
C GLY A 12 3.58 4.27 7.71
N TRP A 13 3.37 4.12 9.03
CA TRP A 13 4.45 3.85 9.98
C TRP A 13 5.12 2.49 9.72
N LEU A 14 4.33 1.47 9.37
CA LEU A 14 4.86 0.16 8.99
C LEU A 14 5.74 0.25 7.74
N GLY A 15 5.26 0.91 6.68
CA GLY A 15 6.03 1.12 5.46
C GLY A 15 7.33 1.90 5.71
N ALA A 16 7.28 2.93 6.56
CA ALA A 16 8.44 3.70 6.95
C ALA A 16 9.49 2.86 7.71
N ALA A 17 9.07 1.92 8.57
CA ALA A 17 9.97 1.01 9.26
C ALA A 17 10.57 -0.06 8.33
N PHE A 18 9.79 -0.56 7.36
CA PHE A 18 10.25 -1.55 6.40
C PHE A 18 11.22 -0.99 5.35
N ASN A 19 11.09 0.29 4.99
CA ASN A 19 11.89 0.88 3.92
C ASN A 19 13.41 0.81 4.20
N PRO A 20 13.94 1.24 5.38
CA PRO A 20 15.35 1.05 5.72
C PRO A 20 15.80 -0.42 5.80
N MET A 21 14.92 -1.34 6.24
CA MET A 21 15.27 -2.76 6.29
C MET A 21 15.47 -3.34 4.88
N ILE A 22 14.53 -3.07 3.98
CA ILE A 22 14.58 -3.57 2.59
C ILE A 22 15.71 -2.87 1.82
N THR A 23 15.80 -1.55 1.88
CA THR A 23 16.85 -0.79 1.18
C THR A 23 18.24 -1.10 1.74
N GLY A 24 18.38 -1.32 3.05
CA GLY A 24 19.63 -1.78 3.66
C GLY A 24 20.05 -3.16 3.17
N ALA A 25 19.11 -4.11 3.08
CA ALA A 25 19.37 -5.43 2.52
C ALA A 25 19.78 -5.36 1.04
N ILE A 26 19.11 -4.52 0.24
CA ILE A 26 19.46 -4.30 -1.17
C ILE A 26 20.89 -3.76 -1.27
N LEU A 27 21.25 -2.72 -0.53
CA LEU A 27 22.60 -2.13 -0.59
C LEU A 27 23.69 -3.06 -0.06
N THR A 28 23.33 -4.05 0.78
CA THR A 28 24.29 -5.04 1.29
C THR A 28 24.64 -6.08 0.22
N HIS A 29 23.70 -6.44 -0.65
CA HIS A 29 23.86 -7.56 -1.59
C HIS A 29 23.88 -7.15 -3.08
N MET A 30 23.49 -5.92 -3.40
CA MET A 30 23.33 -5.42 -4.78
C MET A 30 24.03 -4.08 -4.98
N PRO A 31 24.36 -3.72 -6.25
CA PRO A 31 24.98 -2.43 -6.55
C PRO A 31 24.04 -1.26 -6.20
N HIS A 32 24.60 -0.13 -5.78
CA HIS A 32 23.85 1.03 -5.30
C HIS A 32 22.81 1.59 -6.30
N TRP A 33 23.05 1.46 -7.61
CA TRP A 33 22.08 1.91 -8.63
C TRP A 33 20.77 1.12 -8.57
N SER A 34 20.82 -0.14 -8.12
CA SER A 34 19.65 -1.02 -8.07
C SER A 34 18.53 -0.47 -7.18
N LEU A 35 18.88 0.28 -6.13
CA LEU A 35 17.93 0.90 -5.21
C LEU A 35 16.99 1.85 -5.97
N PHE A 36 17.55 2.68 -6.85
CA PHE A 36 16.77 3.61 -7.65
C PHE A 36 15.78 2.89 -8.56
N VAL A 37 16.25 1.85 -9.27
CA VAL A 37 15.41 1.04 -10.17
C VAL A 37 14.29 0.33 -9.39
N VAL A 38 14.61 -0.27 -8.24
CA VAL A 38 13.63 -0.98 -7.40
C VAL A 38 12.55 -0.02 -6.89
N LEU A 39 12.92 1.19 -6.45
CA LEU A 39 11.95 2.18 -6.00
C LEU A 39 11.05 2.66 -7.14
N MET A 40 11.58 2.86 -8.35
CA MET A 40 10.74 3.22 -9.51
C MET A 40 9.71 2.14 -9.80
N VAL A 41 10.12 0.87 -9.83
CA VAL A 41 9.20 -0.26 -10.05
C VAL A 41 8.17 -0.36 -8.92
N ALA A 42 8.57 -0.17 -7.66
CA ALA A 42 7.67 -0.21 -6.51
C ALA A 42 6.59 0.88 -6.57
N ILE A 43 6.96 2.12 -6.94
CA ILE A 43 6.01 3.23 -7.10
C ILE A 43 5.03 2.95 -8.24
N ILE A 44 5.51 2.45 -9.38
CA ILE A 44 4.65 2.07 -10.51
C ILE A 44 3.68 0.95 -10.09
N ALA A 45 4.16 -0.08 -9.39
CA ALA A 45 3.31 -1.16 -8.88
C ALA A 45 2.24 -0.66 -7.91
N ALA A 46 2.61 0.23 -6.97
CA ALA A 46 1.67 0.85 -6.04
C ALA A 46 0.59 1.66 -6.79
N TRP A 47 0.98 2.40 -7.82
CA TRP A 47 0.05 3.15 -8.66
C TRP A 47 -0.94 2.24 -9.40
N LEU A 48 -0.47 1.13 -9.97
CA LEU A 48 -1.34 0.12 -10.59
C LEU A 48 -2.32 -0.51 -9.58
N MET A 49 -1.88 -0.73 -8.34
CA MET A 49 -2.76 -1.24 -7.28
C MET A 49 -3.90 -0.27 -6.93
N ILE A 50 -3.68 1.05 -7.02
CA ILE A 50 -4.73 2.05 -6.81
C ILE A 50 -5.82 1.90 -7.88
N PHE A 51 -5.46 1.85 -9.16
CA PHE A 51 -6.44 1.63 -10.23
C PHE A 51 -7.18 0.31 -10.08
N ARG A 52 -6.46 -0.76 -9.69
CA ARG A 52 -7.09 -2.06 -9.46
C ARG A 52 -8.09 -2.02 -8.31
N GLY A 53 -7.80 -1.26 -7.26
CA GLY A 53 -8.74 -1.03 -6.15
C GLY A 53 -9.97 -0.23 -6.57
N MET A 54 -9.80 0.78 -7.42
CA MET A 54 -10.90 1.58 -7.96
C MET A 54 -11.83 0.76 -8.87
N ASN A 55 -11.27 -0.17 -9.66
CA ASN A 55 -12.04 -1.04 -10.54
C ASN A 55 -12.83 -2.14 -9.80
N ASN A 56 -12.60 -2.32 -8.49
CA ASN A 56 -13.27 -3.34 -7.69
C ASN A 56 -14.08 -2.67 -6.57
N PRO A 57 -15.28 -2.12 -6.89
CA PRO A 57 -16.05 -1.33 -5.95
C PRO A 57 -16.37 -2.14 -4.68
N PRO A 58 -16.44 -1.48 -3.52
CA PRO A 58 -16.73 -2.15 -2.26
C PRO A 58 -18.07 -2.88 -2.38
N ARG A 59 -18.07 -4.17 -2.03
CA ARG A 59 -19.27 -5.01 -2.05
C ARG A 59 -20.32 -4.37 -1.13
N GLN A 60 -21.34 -3.76 -1.73
CA GLN A 60 -22.42 -3.12 -1.01
C GLN A 60 -23.18 -4.23 -0.27
N LYS A 61 -23.09 -4.22 1.07
CA LYS A 61 -23.90 -5.12 1.89
C LYS A 61 -25.31 -4.54 1.89
N SER A 62 -26.23 -5.16 1.15
CA SER A 62 -27.64 -4.81 1.20
C SER A 62 -28.16 -5.06 2.60
N TYR A 63 -28.40 -3.99 3.36
CA TYR A 63 -29.15 -4.11 4.61
C TYR A 63 -30.63 -4.27 4.24
N PRO A 64 -31.35 -5.27 4.77
CA PRO A 64 -32.78 -5.38 4.54
C PRO A 64 -33.46 -4.14 5.09
N VAL A 65 -34.14 -3.40 4.21
CA VAL A 65 -34.98 -2.28 4.62
C VAL A 65 -36.14 -2.90 5.40
N ALA A 66 -36.19 -2.65 6.71
CA ALA A 66 -37.32 -3.10 7.52
C ALA A 66 -38.58 -2.45 6.95
N SER A 67 -39.42 -3.27 6.32
CA SER A 67 -40.77 -2.89 5.91
C SER A 67 -41.56 -2.58 7.17
N ALA A 68 -41.93 -1.30 7.30
CA ALA A 68 -42.75 -0.75 8.38
C ALA A 68 -44.15 -1.40 8.44
#